data_AF-A0A0B2Q8Z2-F1
#
_entry.id   AF-A0A0B2Q8Z2-F1
#
_cell.length_a   1.000
_cell.length_b   1.000
_cell.length_c   1.000
_cell.angle_alpha   90.00
_cell.angle_beta   90.00
_cell.angle_gamma   90.00
#
_symmetry.space_group_name_H-M   'P 1'
#
loop_
_entity.id
_entity.type
_entity.pdbx_description
1 polymer ?
#
loop_
_entity_poly.entity_id
_entity_poly.type
_entity_poly.pdbx_seq_one_letter_code
_entity_poly.pdbx_strand_id
1 'polypeptide(L)'
;LAQGSGEYFTRIGVGTPARYVYMVLDTGSDVVWLQCAPCRKCYTQADPVFDPTKSRTYAGIPCGAPLCRRLDSPGCSNKNKVCQYQVSYGDGSFTFGDFSTETL
;
A
#
# COMPACT_ATOMS: atom_id res chain seq x y z
N LEU A 1 -23.06 -14.05 15.92
CA LEU A 1 -21.90 -14.72 15.29
C LEU A 1 -21.09 -13.62 14.63
N ALA A 2 -19.90 -13.30 15.14
CA ALA A 2 -19.04 -12.34 14.45
C ALA A 2 -18.60 -13.02 13.15
N GLN A 3 -19.12 -12.56 12.00
CA GLN A 3 -18.58 -12.96 10.71
C GLN A 3 -17.12 -12.51 10.68
N GLY A 4 -16.19 -13.45 10.55
CA GLY A 4 -14.82 -13.14 10.16
C GLY A 4 -14.81 -12.50 8.77
N SER A 5 -13.67 -11.93 8.34
CA SER A 5 -13.65 -11.18 7.07
C SER A 5 -13.96 -12.02 5.82
N GLY A 6 -13.85 -13.36 5.91
CA GLY A 6 -14.04 -14.25 4.76
C GLY A 6 -12.83 -14.31 3.82
N GLU A 7 -11.72 -13.68 4.22
CA GLU A 7 -10.49 -13.57 3.42
C GLU A 7 -9.40 -14.52 3.90
N TYR A 8 -8.48 -14.86 3.00
CA TYR A 8 -7.26 -15.57 3.34
C TYR A 8 -6.13 -14.56 3.57
N PHE A 9 -5.42 -14.72 4.69
CA PHE A 9 -4.30 -13.87 5.07
C PHE A 9 -2.98 -14.63 4.99
N THR A 10 -1.93 -13.92 4.59
CA THR A 10 -0.55 -14.36 4.73
C THR A 10 0.25 -13.33 5.52
N ARG A 11 1.42 -13.74 6.00
CA ARG A 11 2.35 -12.85 6.71
C ARG A 11 3.60 -12.68 5.88
N ILE A 12 3.92 -11.44 5.52
CA ILE A 12 5.11 -11.09 4.74
C ILE A 12 6.00 -10.14 5.53
N GLY A 13 7.31 -10.26 5.35
CA GLY A 13 8.24 -9.23 5.78
C GLY A 13 8.11 -8.02 4.86
N VAL A 14 8.21 -6.81 5.40
CA VAL A 14 8.23 -5.58 4.61
C VAL A 14 9.27 -4.64 5.21
N GLY A 15 10.14 -4.09 4.37
CA GLY A 15 11.14 -3.12 4.76
C GLY A 15 12.48 -3.70 5.20
N THR A 16 13.43 -2.80 5.43
CA THR A 16 14.77 -3.14 5.93
C THR A 16 15.11 -2.28 7.15
N PRO A 17 15.09 -2.82 8.38
CA PRO A 17 14.85 -4.24 8.73
C PRO A 17 13.38 -4.67 8.53
N ALA A 18 13.17 -5.95 8.27
CA ALA A 18 11.84 -6.51 7.99
C ALA A 18 10.87 -6.31 9.16
N ARG A 19 9.68 -5.78 8.84
CA ARG A 19 8.51 -5.72 9.71
C ARG A 19 7.45 -6.64 9.14
N TYR A 20 7.02 -7.61 9.93
CA TYR A 20 6.02 -8.56 9.47
C TYR A 20 4.62 -7.96 9.59
N VAL A 21 3.85 -8.04 8.51
CA VAL A 21 2.46 -7.56 8.43
C VAL A 21 1.55 -8.65 7.88
N TYR A 22 0.31 -8.68 8.35
CA TYR A 22 -0.76 -9.47 7.72
C TYR A 22 -1.28 -8.79 6.44
N MET A 23 -1.37 -9.55 5.36
CA MET A 23 -1.86 -9.11 4.06
C MET A 23 -2.94 -10.05 3.54
N VAL A 24 -3.96 -9.50 2.88
CA VAL A 24 -4.99 -10.28 2.18
C VAL A 24 -4.42 -10.83 0.87
N LEU A 25 -4.70 -12.10 0.58
CA LEU A 25 -4.40 -12.73 -0.70
C LEU A 25 -5.50 -12.40 -1.71
N ASP A 26 -5.37 -11.26 -2.38
CA ASP A 26 -6.30 -10.80 -3.41
C ASP A 26 -5.74 -11.08 -4.82
N THR A 27 -6.28 -12.08 -5.50
CA THR A 27 -5.93 -12.38 -6.91
C THR A 27 -6.76 -11.57 -7.91
N GLY A 28 -7.69 -10.74 -7.44
CA GLY A 28 -8.61 -9.94 -8.25
C GLY A 28 -8.11 -8.53 -8.55
N SER A 29 -6.96 -8.13 -8.00
CA SER A 29 -6.31 -6.83 -8.25
C SER A 29 -4.80 -6.97 -8.47
N ASP A 30 -4.14 -5.91 -8.95
CA ASP A 30 -2.74 -5.91 -9.40
C ASP A 30 -1.79 -5.00 -8.60
N VAL A 31 -2.33 -4.14 -7.72
CA VAL A 31 -1.54 -3.28 -6.84
C VAL A 31 -1.52 -3.86 -5.42
N VAL A 32 -0.33 -4.22 -4.95
CA VAL A 32 -0.09 -4.58 -3.54
C VAL A 32 0.01 -3.31 -2.71
N TRP A 33 -0.81 -3.20 -1.66
CA TRP A 33 -0.82 -2.03 -0.79
C TRP A 33 -0.95 -2.41 0.69
N LEU A 34 -0.47 -1.53 1.56
CA LEU A 34 -0.60 -1.62 3.01
C LEU A 34 -0.76 -0.21 3.61
N GLN A 35 -1.25 -0.10 4.86
CA GLN A 35 -1.33 1.21 5.52
C GLN A 35 0.05 1.71 5.94
N CYS A 36 0.38 2.93 5.52
CA CYS A 36 1.65 3.60 5.83
C CYS A 36 1.43 4.86 6.67
N ALA A 37 2.35 5.16 7.59
CA ALA A 37 2.36 6.39 8.37
C ALA A 37 3.03 7.53 7.59
N PRO A 38 2.54 8.79 7.71
CA PRO A 38 1.32 9.19 8.38
C PRO A 38 0.08 8.81 7.55
N CYS A 39 -0.89 8.15 8.17
CA CYS A 39 -2.15 7.81 7.53
C CYS A 39 -3.25 8.79 8.00
N ARG A 40 -4.03 9.31 7.03
CA ARG A 40 -5.07 10.32 7.30
C ARG A 40 -6.45 9.72 7.57
N LYS A 41 -6.82 8.69 6.79
CA LYS A 41 -8.08 7.96 6.89
C LYS A 41 -7.75 6.48 6.88
N CYS A 42 -7.61 5.92 8.07
CA CYS A 42 -7.07 4.59 8.30
C CYS A 42 -8.17 3.67 8.80
N TYR A 43 -8.12 2.40 8.44
CA TYR A 43 -8.90 1.38 9.10
C TYR A 43 -8.11 0.79 10.27
N THR A 44 -8.84 0.17 11.20
CA THR A 44 -8.22 -0.51 12.34
C THR A 44 -7.59 -1.81 11.85
N GLN A 45 -6.30 -2.00 12.13
CA GLN A 45 -5.56 -3.20 11.81
C GLN A 45 -4.86 -3.75 13.06
N ALA A 46 -4.57 -5.06 13.07
CA ALA A 46 -3.95 -5.73 14.21
C ALA A 46 -2.48 -5.32 14.42
N ASP A 47 -1.71 -5.29 13.33
CA ASP A 47 -0.31 -4.89 13.37
C ASP A 47 -0.16 -3.36 13.32
N PRO A 48 0.93 -2.79 13.85
CA PRO A 48 1.21 -1.37 13.68
C PRO A 48 1.26 -0.96 12.20
N VAL A 49 0.80 0.26 11.92
CA VAL A 49 0.92 0.89 10.59
C VAL A 49 2.40 0.96 10.21
N PHE A 50 2.71 0.59 8.95
CA PHE A 50 4.09 0.60 8.48
C PHE A 50 4.62 2.03 8.43
N ASP A 51 5.82 2.24 8.99
CA ASP A 51 6.46 3.54 8.98
C ASP A 51 7.57 3.55 7.93
N PRO A 52 7.34 4.14 6.74
CA PRO A 52 8.30 4.11 5.64
C PRO A 52 9.61 4.80 6.02
N THR A 53 9.60 5.73 6.98
CA THR A 53 10.81 6.44 7.43
C THR A 53 11.77 5.54 8.22
N LYS A 54 11.29 4.38 8.69
CA LYS A 54 12.08 3.40 9.44
C LYS A 54 12.66 2.29 8.56
N SER A 55 12.34 2.27 7.27
CA SER A 55 12.89 1.33 6.32
C SER A 55 13.97 1.99 5.47
N ARG A 56 15.13 1.34 5.38
CA ARG A 56 16.25 1.83 4.55
C ARG A 56 16.06 1.57 3.06
N THR A 57 15.08 0.72 2.69
CA THR A 57 14.82 0.28 1.32
C THR A 57 13.54 0.86 0.74
N TYR A 58 12.82 1.68 1.51
CA TYR A 58 11.67 2.42 1.02
C TYR A 58 12.11 3.46 -0.02
N ALA A 59 11.45 3.46 -1.18
CA ALA A 59 11.63 4.51 -2.18
C ALA A 59 10.31 4.84 -2.87
N GLY A 60 9.90 6.11 -2.82
CA GLY A 60 8.77 6.60 -3.58
C GLY A 60 9.06 6.59 -5.09
N ILE A 61 8.09 6.15 -5.89
CA ILE A 61 8.20 6.17 -7.35
C ILE A 61 8.04 7.62 -7.84
N PRO A 62 9.01 8.20 -8.58
CA PRO A 62 8.86 9.55 -9.12
C PRO A 62 7.71 9.64 -10.15
N CYS A 63 7.00 10.76 -10.20
CA CYS A 63 5.87 10.93 -11.13
C CYS A 63 6.24 10.71 -12.61
N GLY A 64 7.48 11.02 -13.00
CA GLY A 64 7.96 10.84 -14.37
C GLY A 64 8.33 9.40 -14.73
N ALA A 65 8.38 8.50 -13.75
CA ALA A 65 8.85 7.13 -13.93
C ALA A 65 7.91 6.33 -14.84
N PRO A 66 8.44 5.47 -15.74
CA PRO A 66 7.61 4.61 -16.58
C PRO A 66 6.64 3.74 -15.78
N LEU A 67 7.03 3.32 -14.58
CA LEU A 67 6.19 2.52 -13.68
C LEU A 67 4.95 3.28 -13.21
N CYS A 68 5.04 4.60 -12.99
CA CYS A 68 3.89 5.42 -12.61
C CYS A 68 2.83 5.43 -13.71
N ARG A 69 3.26 5.47 -14.98
CA ARG A 69 2.34 5.49 -16.14
C ARG A 69 1.63 4.17 -16.41
N ARG A 70 1.97 3.11 -15.67
CA ARG A 70 1.30 1.81 -15.78
C ARG A 70 0.09 1.67 -14.87
N LEU A 71 -0.11 2.60 -13.93
CA LEU A 71 -1.31 2.63 -13.11
C LEU A 71 -2.51 3.05 -13.96
N ASP A 72 -3.69 2.50 -13.67
CA ASP A 72 -4.93 2.90 -14.34
C ASP A 72 -5.32 4.37 -14.04
N SER A 73 -5.06 4.81 -12.81
CA SER A 73 -5.33 6.18 -12.35
C SER A 73 -4.09 6.76 -11.64
N PRO A 74 -3.07 7.20 -12.40
CA PRO A 74 -1.86 7.77 -11.82
C PRO A 74 -2.08 9.22 -11.40
N GLY A 75 -1.76 9.52 -10.15
CA GLY A 75 -1.64 10.88 -9.63
C GLY A 75 -0.19 11.31 -9.50
N CYS A 76 0.02 12.62 -9.28
CA CYS A 76 1.33 13.14 -8.91
C CYS A 76 1.19 14.12 -7.75
N SER A 77 1.88 13.82 -6.65
CA SER A 77 1.90 14.72 -5.51
C SER A 77 2.71 15.97 -5.82
N ASN A 78 2.09 17.13 -5.67
CA ASN A 78 2.76 18.42 -5.86
C ASN A 78 3.83 18.71 -4.81
N LYS A 79 3.78 18.06 -3.64
CA LYS A 79 4.67 18.33 -2.50
C LYS A 79 6.01 17.61 -2.60
N ASN A 80 5.99 16.32 -2.86
CA ASN A 80 7.16 15.44 -2.85
C ASN A 80 7.48 14.85 -4.23
N LYS A 81 6.69 15.17 -5.29
CA LYS A 81 6.86 14.66 -6.66
C LYS A 81 6.86 13.13 -6.75
N VAL A 82 6.15 12.50 -5.81
CA VAL A 82 5.90 11.05 -5.76
C VAL A 82 4.61 10.74 -6.52
N CYS A 83 4.66 9.67 -7.30
CA CYS A 83 3.53 9.08 -8.01
C CYS A 83 2.49 8.61 -7.00
N GLN A 84 1.22 8.83 -7.29
CA GLN A 84 0.12 8.38 -6.44
C GLN A 84 -0.71 7.34 -7.17
N TYR A 85 -1.16 6.32 -6.45
CA TYR A 85 -2.04 5.29 -6.99
C TYR A 85 -3.44 5.46 -6.43
N GLN A 86 -4.41 4.92 -7.17
CA GLN A 86 -5.77 4.70 -6.68
C GLN A 86 -6.27 3.36 -7.20
N VAL A 87 -6.85 2.56 -6.32
CA VAL A 87 -7.55 1.31 -6.67
C VAL A 87 -8.96 1.41 -6.11
N SER A 88 -9.95 1.06 -6.94
CA SER A 88 -11.35 0.95 -6.54
C SER A 88 -11.81 -0.50 -6.68
N TYR A 89 -12.51 -1.02 -5.69
CA TYR A 89 -13.02 -2.39 -5.65
C TYR A 89 -14.50 -2.46 -6.00
N GLY A 90 -14.98 -3.66 -6.35
CA GLY A 90 -16.36 -3.89 -6.78
C GLY A 90 -17.42 -3.67 -5.69
N ASP A 91 -17.02 -3.66 -4.43
CA ASP A 91 -17.87 -3.33 -3.28
C ASP A 91 -17.99 -1.82 -3.02
N GLY A 92 -17.34 -1.00 -3.86
CA GLY A 92 -17.31 0.46 -3.75
C GLY A 92 -16.24 0.99 -2.79
N SER A 93 -15.47 0.12 -2.13
CA SER A 93 -14.30 0.53 -1.36
C SER A 93 -13.16 0.97 -2.29
N PHE A 94 -12.23 1.77 -1.77
CA PHE A 94 -11.07 2.23 -2.54
C PHE A 94 -9.89 2.49 -1.61
N THR A 95 -8.69 2.45 -2.20
CA THR A 95 -7.45 2.86 -1.55
C THR A 95 -6.73 3.89 -2.42
N PHE A 96 -6.02 4.80 -1.77
CA PHE A 96 -5.26 5.87 -2.41
C PHE A 96 -4.03 6.21 -1.56
N GLY A 97 -2.89 6.40 -2.21
CA GLY A 97 -1.66 6.78 -1.51
C GLY A 97 -0.47 6.96 -2.44
N ASP A 98 0.70 7.10 -1.84
CA ASP A 98 1.96 7.19 -2.58
C ASP A 98 2.37 5.82 -3.11
N PHE A 99 2.72 5.75 -4.40
CA PHE A 99 3.22 4.54 -5.04
C PHE A 99 4.73 4.44 -4.83
N SER A 100 5.21 3.27 -4.41
CA SER A 100 6.58 3.11 -3.91
C SER A 100 7.09 1.68 -4.15
N THR A 101 8.41 1.52 -4.03
CA THR A 101 9.07 0.22 -3.94
C THR A 101 9.54 -0.02 -2.52
N GLU A 102 9.49 -1.28 -2.11
CA GLU A 102 9.97 -1.74 -0.81
C GLU A 102 10.46 -3.19 -0.94
N THR A 103 11.35 -3.60 -0.05
CA THR A 103 11.82 -4.99 0.10
C THR A 103 10.78 -5.81 0.84
N LEU A 104 10.52 -7.04 0.36
CA LEU A 104 9.65 -8.03 1.00
C LEU A 104 10.48 -9.18 1.62
#